data_AF-A0A7J3IFP9-F1
#
_entry.id   AF-A0A7J3IFP9-F1
#
_cell.length_a   1.000
_cell.length_b   1.000
_cell.length_c   1.000
_cell.angle_alpha   90.00
_cell.angle_beta   90.00
_cell.angle_gamma   90.00
#
_symmetry.space_group_name_H-M   'P 1'
#
loop_
_entity.id
_entity.type
_entity.pdbx_description
1 polymer ?
#
loop_
_entity_poly.entity_id
_entity_poly.type
_entity_poly.pdbx_seq_one_letter_code
_entity_poly.pdbx_strand_id
1 'polypeptide(L)'
;GQKFALEARNLSWFNEDVVKWASRLGITLVSVDSPELPRDIFNVNGIVYLRMHGRLAWYSHNYADEELEDVKEKVLSASPKKVYIFFNNDTNMLNNAQRMLRKFMFLDA
;
A
#
# COMPACT_ATOMS: atom_id res chain seq x y z
N GLY A 1 14.32 5.96 14.88
CA GLY A 1 14.86 4.58 14.90
C GLY A 1 14.61 3.91 13.56
N GLN A 2 15.35 2.85 13.21
CA GLN A 2 15.34 2.17 11.88
C GLN A 2 13.98 1.63 11.37
N LYS A 3 12.89 1.80 12.12
CA LYS A 3 11.54 1.35 11.77
C LYS A 3 10.56 2.51 12.03
N PHE A 4 10.53 3.46 11.10
CA PHE A 4 9.59 4.58 11.13
C PHE A 4 8.86 4.64 9.78
N ALA A 5 7.53 4.71 9.83
CA ALA A 5 6.69 4.88 8.66
C ALA A 5 5.81 6.11 8.85
N LEU A 6 5.71 6.94 7.81
CA LEU A 6 4.90 8.15 7.79
C LEU A 6 3.76 7.97 6.81
N GLU A 7 2.54 8.17 7.29
CA GLU A 7 1.33 8.07 6.49
C GLU A 7 0.67 9.44 6.37
N ALA A 8 0.70 10.02 5.18
CA ALA A 8 0.05 11.29 4.93
C ALA A 8 -1.46 11.12 4.70
N ARG A 9 -2.21 12.17 5.05
CA ARG A 9 -3.67 12.27 4.85
C ARG A 9 -4.06 13.52 4.06
N ASN A 10 -3.08 14.24 3.53
CA ASN A 10 -3.28 15.45 2.76
C ASN A 10 -2.65 15.27 1.37
N LEU A 11 -3.41 15.61 0.32
CA LEU A 11 -3.02 15.48 -1.08
C LEU A 11 -1.69 16.15 -1.42
N SER A 12 -1.34 17.25 -0.73
CA SER A 12 -0.09 17.98 -1.00
C SER A 12 1.17 17.15 -0.73
N TRP A 13 1.03 16.00 -0.05
CA TRP A 13 2.14 15.09 0.28
C TRP A 13 2.39 14.02 -0.78
N PHE A 14 1.52 13.90 -1.78
CA PHE A 14 1.61 12.88 -2.82
C PHE A 14 2.27 13.46 -4.06
N ASN A 15 3.59 13.60 -4.01
CA ASN A 15 4.41 14.07 -5.13
C ASN A 15 5.85 13.56 -5.02
N GLU A 16 6.61 13.68 -6.11
CA GLU A 16 7.97 13.18 -6.17
C GLU A 16 8.94 13.85 -5.18
N ASP A 17 8.74 15.13 -4.85
CA ASP A 17 9.65 15.86 -3.97
C ASP A 17 9.59 15.31 -2.54
N VAL A 18 8.38 14.94 -2.08
CA VAL A 18 8.18 14.27 -0.79
C VAL A 18 8.81 12.87 -0.80
N VAL A 19 8.69 12.11 -1.90
CA VAL A 19 9.33 10.79 -2.02
C VAL A 19 10.86 10.91 -1.96
N LYS A 20 11.44 11.86 -2.69
CA LYS A 20 12.88 12.16 -2.68
C LYS A 20 13.35 12.59 -1.29
N TRP A 21 12.59 13.44 -0.61
CA TRP A 21 12.86 13.87 0.76
C TRP A 21 12.86 12.69 1.75
N ALA A 22 11.82 11.85 1.70
CA ALA A 22 11.69 10.69 2.58
C ALA A 22 12.81 9.67 2.35
N SER A 23 13.17 9.41 1.09
CA SER A 23 14.28 8.52 0.73
C SER A 23 15.61 8.98 1.31
N ARG A 24 15.94 10.28 1.22
CA ARG A 24 17.17 10.85 1.80
C ARG A 24 17.23 10.70 3.33
N LEU A 25 16.09 10.77 4.00
CA LEU A 25 15.99 10.65 5.45
C LEU A 25 15.81 9.21 5.94
N GLY A 26 15.65 8.25 5.03
CA GLY A 26 15.35 6.86 5.38
C GLY A 26 13.97 6.67 6.01
N ILE A 27 13.02 7.56 5.71
CA ILE A 27 11.63 7.48 6.17
C ILE A 27 10.83 6.65 5.18
N THR A 28 10.21 5.57 5.64
CA THR A 28 9.27 4.81 4.80
C THR A 28 7.97 5.61 4.66
N LEU A 29 7.57 5.93 3.43
CA LEU A 29 6.24 6.48 3.17
C LEU A 29 5.22 5.36 3.08
N VAL A 30 4.08 5.54 3.72
CA VAL A 30 2.96 4.61 3.64
C VAL A 30 2.14 4.95 2.39
N SER A 31 2.07 3.99 1.48
CA SER A 31 1.10 3.98 0.39
C SER A 31 -0.29 3.74 0.96
N VAL A 32 -1.29 4.42 0.42
CA VAL A 32 -2.65 4.41 0.96
C VAL A 32 -3.62 4.03 -0.15
N ASP A 33 -4.37 2.95 0.03
CA ASP A 33 -5.54 2.67 -0.81
C ASP A 33 -6.79 3.11 -0.03
N SER A 34 -7.30 4.28 -0.38
CA SER A 34 -8.46 4.92 0.26
C SER A 34 -9.30 5.69 -0.77
N PRO A 35 -10.49 6.21 -0.39
CA PRO A 35 -11.15 7.23 -1.19
C PRO A 35 -10.32 8.51 -1.21
N GLU A 36 -10.44 9.27 -2.30
CA GLU A 36 -9.95 10.65 -2.46
C GLU A 36 -8.42 10.87 -2.44
N LEU A 37 -7.62 9.91 -1.96
CA LEU A 37 -6.16 9.99 -2.01
C LEU A 37 -5.58 9.25 -3.22
N PRO A 38 -4.42 9.68 -3.74
CA PRO A 38 -3.71 8.96 -4.77
C PRO A 38 -3.34 7.57 -4.27
N ARG A 39 -3.70 6.55 -5.05
CA ARG A 39 -3.39 5.14 -4.77
C ARG A 39 -2.01 4.77 -5.30
N ASP A 40 -1.07 5.70 -5.13
CA ASP A 40 0.31 5.57 -5.59
C ASP A 40 1.05 4.58 -4.70
N ILE A 41 1.95 3.79 -5.30
CA ILE A 41 2.84 2.89 -4.58
C ILE A 41 4.20 3.55 -4.41
N PHE A 42 4.54 3.84 -3.17
CA PHE A 42 5.86 4.35 -2.79
C PHE A 42 6.80 3.19 -2.46
N ASN A 43 7.85 3.03 -3.26
CA ASN A 43 9.01 2.23 -2.90
C ASN A 43 10.11 3.16 -2.37
N VAL A 44 10.28 3.21 -1.05
CA VAL A 44 11.34 4.01 -0.43
C VAL A 44 12.44 3.09 0.06
N ASN A 45 13.62 3.22 -0.55
CA ASN A 45 14.83 2.44 -0.22
C ASN A 45 14.60 0.91 -0.25
N GLY A 46 13.75 0.43 -1.15
CA GLY A 46 13.43 -0.99 -1.33
C GLY A 46 12.27 -1.50 -0.48
N ILE A 47 11.57 -0.65 0.26
CA ILE A 47 10.42 -1.01 1.09
C ILE A 47 9.16 -0.38 0.51
N VAL A 48 8.16 -1.23 0.25
CA VAL A 48 6.77 -0.81 0.09
C VAL A 48 6.02 -1.11 1.39
N TYR A 49 5.35 -0.09 1.93
CA TYR A 49 4.45 -0.21 3.06
C TYR A 49 3.09 0.31 2.63
N LEU A 50 2.09 -0.56 2.53
CA LEU A 50 0.77 -0.26 2.01
C LEU A 50 -0.30 -0.50 3.07
N ARG A 51 -1.21 0.46 3.23
CA ARG A 51 -2.42 0.31 4.06
C ARG A 51 -3.67 0.40 3.20
N MET A 52 -4.49 -0.65 3.29
CA MET A 52 -5.72 -0.83 2.54
C MET A 52 -6.91 -0.42 3.41
N HIS A 53 -7.45 0.76 3.17
CA HIS A 53 -8.57 1.32 3.96
C HIS A 53 -9.91 1.21 3.24
N GLY A 54 -9.94 1.04 1.93
CA GLY A 54 -11.13 0.85 1.10
C GLY A 54 -11.24 1.87 -0.03
N ARG A 55 -11.70 1.50 -1.23
CA ARG A 55 -11.69 2.42 -2.40
C ARG A 55 -12.89 3.35 -2.46
N LEU A 56 -14.07 2.85 -2.08
CA LEU A 56 -15.32 3.60 -2.18
C LEU A 56 -15.69 4.29 -0.87
N ALA A 57 -15.38 3.66 0.26
CA ALA A 57 -15.59 4.22 1.59
C ALA A 57 -14.43 3.85 2.51
N TRP A 58 -14.03 4.81 3.35
CA TRP A 58 -13.05 4.56 4.40
C TRP A 58 -13.57 3.48 5.35
N TYR A 59 -12.71 2.51 5.62
CA TYR A 59 -12.88 1.41 6.57
C TYR A 59 -14.04 0.43 6.27
N SER A 60 -14.85 0.71 5.25
CA SER A 60 -16.03 -0.08 4.90
C SER A 60 -16.05 -0.39 3.40
N HIS A 61 -15.15 -1.27 2.97
CA HIS A 61 -15.04 -1.71 1.58
C HIS A 61 -14.62 -3.17 1.55
N ASN A 62 -15.36 -4.03 0.84
CA ASN A 62 -14.90 -5.38 0.55
C ASN A 62 -14.23 -5.38 -0.82
N TYR A 63 -12.92 -5.51 -0.87
CA TYR A 63 -12.19 -5.42 -2.13
C TYR A 63 -12.60 -6.55 -3.09
N ALA A 64 -12.88 -6.19 -4.34
CA ALA A 64 -13.08 -7.16 -5.41
C ALA A 64 -11.75 -7.84 -5.77
N ASP A 65 -11.79 -9.03 -6.38
CA ASP A 65 -10.56 -9.78 -6.69
C ASP A 65 -9.69 -9.06 -7.74
N GLU A 66 -10.33 -8.29 -8.62
CA GLU A 66 -9.71 -7.44 -9.62
C GLU A 66 -9.01 -6.24 -8.96
N GLU A 67 -9.61 -5.66 -7.91
CA GLU A 67 -8.99 -4.56 -7.17
C GLU A 67 -7.74 -5.03 -6.41
N LEU A 68 -7.80 -6.23 -5.82
CA LEU A 68 -6.64 -6.84 -5.18
C LEU A 68 -5.54 -7.20 -6.19
N GLU A 69 -5.91 -7.61 -7.41
CA GLU A 69 -4.93 -7.87 -8.47
C GLU A 69 -4.25 -6.58 -8.94
N ASP A 70 -5.01 -5.52 -9.20
CA ASP A 70 -4.47 -4.19 -9.55
C ASP A 70 -3.49 -3.68 -8.49
N VAL A 71 -3.81 -3.85 -7.21
CA VAL A 71 -2.89 -3.50 -6.12
C VAL A 71 -1.61 -4.34 -6.17
N LYS A 72 -1.72 -5.66 -6.35
CA LYS A 72 -0.56 -6.55 -6.47
C LYS A 72 0.33 -6.14 -7.65
N GLU A 73 -0.24 -5.90 -8.83
CA GLU A 73 0.50 -5.52 -10.03
C GLU A 73 1.26 -4.20 -9.85
N LYS A 74 0.63 -3.20 -9.22
CA LYS A 74 1.29 -1.92 -8.89
C LYS A 74 2.44 -2.11 -7.90
N VAL A 75 2.25 -2.96 -6.88
CA VAL A 75 3.30 -3.28 -5.91
C VAL A 75 4.48 -3.98 -6.58
N LEU A 76 4.24 -4.97 -7.45
CA LEU A 76 5.30 -5.67 -8.17
C LEU A 76 6.04 -4.75 -9.15
N SER A 77 5.30 -3.89 -9.85
CA SER A 77 5.85 -2.91 -10.79
C SER A 77 6.80 -1.91 -10.10
N ALA A 78 6.56 -1.60 -8.82
CA ALA A 78 7.45 -0.78 -8.01
C ALA A 78 8.79 -1.47 -7.65
N SER A 79 8.97 -2.76 -7.97
CA SER A 79 10.18 -3.56 -7.73
C SER A 79 10.76 -3.47 -6.30
N PRO A 80 9.96 -3.70 -5.24
CA PRO A 80 10.44 -3.64 -3.86
C PRO A 80 11.31 -4.84 -3.48
N LYS A 81 12.22 -4.64 -2.53
CA LYS A 81 12.95 -5.73 -1.85
C LYS A 81 12.10 -6.38 -0.76
N LYS A 82 11.22 -5.59 -0.11
CA LYS A 82 10.28 -6.05 0.92
C LYS A 82 8.96 -5.32 0.81
N VAL A 83 7.88 -6.05 1.04
CA VAL A 83 6.52 -5.53 1.00
C VAL A 83 5.83 -5.81 2.33
N TYR A 84 5.15 -4.80 2.86
CA TYR A 84 4.23 -4.92 3.99
C TYR A 84 2.86 -4.39 3.54
N ILE A 85 1.83 -5.24 3.58
CA ILE A 85 0.45 -4.85 3.25
C ILE A 85 -0.41 -5.10 4.47
N PHE A 86 -1.09 -4.05 4.96
CA PHE A 86 -2.00 -4.12 6.09
C PHE A 86 -3.41 -3.75 5.65
N PHE A 87 -4.36 -4.63 5.92
CA PHE A 87 -5.78 -4.37 5.71
C PHE A 87 -6.38 -3.70 6.95
N ASN A 88 -7.05 -2.59 6.73
CA ASN A 88 -7.65 -1.75 7.76
C ASN A 88 -9.10 -1.38 7.39
N ASN A 89 -9.78 -2.23 6.63
CA ASN A 89 -11.16 -2.07 6.15
C ASN A 89 -12.16 -2.87 7.01
N ASP A 90 -12.03 -2.72 8.33
CA ASP A 90 -12.87 -3.29 9.39
C ASP A 90 -13.25 -4.75 9.16
N THR A 91 -14.55 -5.05 9.08
CA THR A 91 -15.09 -6.42 9.07
C THR A 91 -14.57 -7.27 7.92
N ASN A 92 -14.12 -6.64 6.82
CA ASN A 92 -13.62 -7.34 5.65
C ASN A 92 -12.09 -7.55 5.66
N MET A 93 -11.37 -7.05 6.67
CA MET A 93 -9.90 -7.02 6.65
C MET A 93 -9.27 -8.42 6.59
N LEU A 94 -9.80 -9.38 7.35
CA LEU A 94 -9.23 -10.73 7.43
C LEU A 94 -9.38 -11.47 6.09
N ASN A 95 -10.58 -11.45 5.51
CA ASN A 95 -10.86 -12.13 4.26
C ASN A 95 -10.03 -11.55 3.11
N ASN A 96 -9.95 -10.21 3.03
CA ASN A 96 -9.16 -9.54 2.00
C ASN A 96 -7.66 -9.79 2.16
N ALA A 97 -7.13 -9.80 3.38
CA ALA A 97 -5.73 -10.14 3.65
C ALA A 97 -5.38 -11.56 3.19
N GLN A 98 -6.25 -12.54 3.47
CA GLN A 98 -6.05 -13.93 3.04
C GLN A 98 -6.13 -14.08 1.51
N ARG A 99 -7.06 -13.38 0.84
CA ARG A 99 -7.16 -13.35 -0.62
C ARG A 99 -5.92 -12.74 -1.26
N MET A 100 -5.45 -11.62 -0.73
CA MET A 100 -4.21 -10.98 -1.16
C MET A 100 -3.00 -11.90 -0.98
N LEU A 101 -2.86 -12.54 0.18
CA LEU A 101 -1.77 -13.48 0.44
C LEU A 101 -1.75 -14.62 -0.59
N ARG A 102 -2.91 -15.23 -0.89
CA ARG A 102 -3.01 -16.27 -1.93
C ARG A 102 -2.51 -15.77 -3.29
N LYS A 103 -2.88 -14.54 -3.69
CA LYS A 103 -2.44 -13.95 -4.97
C LYS A 103 -0.92 -13.78 -5.09
N PHE A 104 -0.21 -13.59 -3.98
CA PHE A 104 1.26 -13.54 -3.94
C PHE A 104 1.91 -14.92 -3.84
N MET A 105 1.26 -15.91 -3.23
CA MET A 105 1.81 -17.26 -3.07
C MET A 105 1.84 -18.08 -4.37
N PHE A 106 0.97 -17.78 -5.33
CA PHE A 106 0.90 -18.51 -6.62
C PHE A 106 1.77 -17.87 -7.73
N LEU A 107 2.79 -17.08 -7.38
CA LEU A 107 3.75 -16.54 -8.34
C LEU A 107 4.84 -17.54 -8.75
N ASP A 108 4.92 -18.70 -8.08
CA ASP A 108 5.95 -19.73 -8.30
C ASP A 108 5.40 -21.04 -8.94
N ALA A 109 4.28 -20.98 -9.67
CA ALA A 109 3.71 -22.13 -10.38
C ALA A 109 3.82 -22.00 -11.91
#